data_AF-A0A4Q3AH64-F1
#
_entry.id   AF-A0A4Q3AH64-F1
#
_cell.length_a   1.000
_cell.length_b   1.000
_cell.length_c   1.000
_cell.angle_alpha   90.00
_cell.angle_beta   90.00
_cell.angle_gamma   90.00
#
_symmetry.space_group_name_H-M   'P 1'
#
loop_
_entity.id
_entity.type
_entity.pdbx_description
1 polymer ?
#
loop_
_entity_poly.entity_id
_entity_poly.type
_entity_poly.pdbx_seq_one_letter_code
_entity_poly.pdbx_strand_id
1 'polypeptide(L)'
;MQQRPRISLALALAIGAALLPLAILAGWSFDVALLRGLGAPSRPIHPMTAFSFFLMASAGILSSIGLRRQAQALLMFPLIYLLLILLQHLSGLDSGISRMLFAETMASSAALQRPITPMGAVAVLAALLAALFLRSSSSAMARAWVGQVTGIAVAATLLLLTFTVATQFSAGARFIGVAAASAVPILLLCGSILASLEMVRS
;
A
#
# COMPACT_ATOMS: atom_id res chain seq x y z
N MET A 1 -9.57 37.42 10.52
CA MET A 1 -9.39 36.91 9.14
C MET A 1 -9.03 35.43 9.21
N GLN A 2 -9.98 34.54 8.92
CA GLN A 2 -9.72 33.10 8.84
C GLN A 2 -8.99 32.80 7.52
N GLN A 3 -7.72 32.40 7.58
CA GLN A 3 -7.02 31.87 6.41
C GLN A 3 -7.75 30.59 5.96
N ARG A 4 -8.26 30.57 4.72
CA ARG A 4 -8.85 29.37 4.14
C ARG A 4 -7.81 28.24 4.14
N PRO A 5 -8.14 27.02 4.57
CA PRO A 5 -7.21 25.90 4.53
C PRO A 5 -6.83 25.63 3.08
N ARG A 6 -5.58 25.92 2.72
CA ARG A 6 -5.04 25.55 1.41
C ARG A 6 -4.74 24.06 1.44
N ILE A 7 -5.39 23.31 0.56
CA ILE A 7 -5.06 21.89 0.35
C ILE A 7 -3.62 21.84 -0.16
N SER A 8 -2.71 21.26 0.62
CA SER A 8 -1.33 21.05 0.18
C SER A 8 -1.27 19.93 -0.87
N LEU A 9 -0.27 19.99 -1.76
CA LEU A 9 -0.04 18.93 -2.74
C LEU A 9 0.10 17.56 -2.06
N ALA A 10 0.82 17.50 -0.94
CA ALA A 10 0.97 16.27 -0.15
C ALA A 10 -0.39 15.69 0.29
N LEU A 11 -1.29 16.55 0.78
CA LEU A 11 -2.63 16.11 1.20
C LEU A 11 -3.46 15.62 0.02
N ALA A 12 -3.44 16.35 -1.11
CA ALA A 12 -4.16 15.94 -2.32
C ALA A 12 -3.69 14.56 -2.84
N LEU A 13 -2.37 14.35 -2.89
CA LEU A 13 -1.78 13.07 -3.28
C LEU A 13 -2.15 11.93 -2.32
N ALA A 14 -2.17 12.19 -1.00
CA ALA A 14 -2.56 11.21 0.01
C ALA A 14 -4.05 10.82 -0.12
N ILE A 15 -4.92 11.80 -0.40
CA ILE A 15 -6.35 11.54 -0.68
C ILE A 15 -6.50 10.68 -1.93
N GLY A 16 -5.80 11.02 -3.02
CA GLY A 16 -5.80 10.21 -4.24
C GLY A 16 -5.32 8.77 -3.99
N ALA A 17 -4.26 8.61 -3.19
CA ALA A 17 -3.75 7.31 -2.79
C ALA A 17 -4.74 6.49 -1.93
N ALA A 18 -5.65 7.13 -1.18
CA ALA A 18 -6.67 6.46 -0.39
C ALA A 18 -7.89 6.05 -1.21
N LEU A 19 -8.27 6.83 -2.22
CA LEU A 19 -9.44 6.56 -3.06
C LEU A 19 -9.29 5.28 -3.90
N LEU A 20 -8.08 4.99 -4.39
CA LEU A 20 -7.86 3.80 -5.24
C LEU A 20 -8.04 2.48 -4.47
N PRO A 21 -7.42 2.25 -3.29
CA PRO A 21 -7.70 1.08 -2.47
C PRO A 21 -9.14 1.02 -1.98
N LEU A 22 -9.79 2.16 -1.71
CA LEU A 22 -11.21 2.20 -1.38
C LEU A 22 -12.08 1.71 -2.54
N ALA A 23 -11.77 2.11 -3.77
CA ALA A 23 -12.45 1.61 -4.97
C ALA A 23 -12.25 0.11 -5.18
N ILE A 24 -11.04 -0.42 -4.90
CA ILE A 24 -10.77 -1.86 -4.92
C ILE A 24 -11.65 -2.60 -3.89
N LEU A 25 -11.71 -2.09 -2.66
CA LEU A 25 -12.55 -2.66 -1.60
C LEU A 25 -14.04 -2.62 -1.97
N ALA A 26 -14.51 -1.51 -2.55
CA ALA A 26 -15.88 -1.43 -3.08
C ALA A 26 -16.10 -2.47 -4.19
N GLY A 27 -15.13 -2.66 -5.09
CA GLY A 27 -15.16 -3.73 -6.10
C GLY A 27 -15.28 -5.12 -5.49
N TRP A 28 -14.65 -5.35 -4.34
CA TRP A 28 -14.82 -6.58 -3.57
C TRP A 28 -16.23 -6.73 -3.02
N SER A 29 -16.75 -5.71 -2.35
CA SER A 29 -18.09 -5.69 -1.74
C SER A 29 -19.24 -5.82 -2.74
N PHE A 30 -19.11 -5.25 -3.94
CA PHE A 30 -20.16 -5.24 -4.97
C PHE A 30 -19.95 -6.24 -6.11
N ASP A 31 -18.98 -7.15 -5.99
CA ASP A 31 -18.65 -8.13 -7.02
C ASP A 31 -18.25 -7.57 -8.40
N VAL A 32 -17.67 -6.37 -8.43
CA VAL A 32 -17.26 -5.69 -9.68
C VAL A 32 -15.79 -6.00 -10.01
N ALA A 33 -15.56 -6.96 -10.91
CA ALA A 33 -14.22 -7.41 -11.32
C ALA A 33 -13.29 -6.27 -11.82
N LEU A 34 -13.85 -5.30 -12.56
CA LEU A 34 -13.09 -4.17 -13.09
C LEU A 34 -12.46 -3.33 -11.96
N LEU A 35 -13.20 -3.09 -10.88
CA LEU A 35 -12.74 -2.30 -9.73
C LEU A 35 -11.71 -3.05 -8.90
N ARG A 36 -11.90 -4.37 -8.71
CA ARG A 36 -10.96 -5.23 -7.95
C ARG A 36 -9.55 -5.24 -8.54
N GLY A 37 -9.44 -5.18 -9.86
CA GLY A 37 -8.18 -5.17 -10.58
C GLY A 37 -7.74 -3.79 -11.09
N LEU A 38 -8.49 -2.72 -10.77
CA LEU A 38 -8.29 -1.37 -11.31
C LEU A 38 -8.11 -1.37 -12.84
N GLY A 39 -9.05 -2.00 -13.56
CA GLY A 39 -9.01 -2.13 -15.02
C GLY A 39 -8.43 -3.46 -15.52
N ALA A 40 -7.83 -4.28 -14.65
CA ALA A 40 -7.32 -5.61 -14.99
C ALA A 40 -8.12 -6.72 -14.29
N PRO A 41 -9.32 -7.10 -14.79
CA PRO A 41 -10.22 -8.03 -14.09
C PRO A 41 -9.63 -9.43 -13.86
N SER A 42 -8.67 -9.86 -14.68
CA SER A 42 -7.98 -11.15 -14.52
C SER A 42 -6.91 -11.15 -13.43
N ARG A 43 -6.56 -9.98 -12.88
CA ARG A 43 -5.52 -9.81 -11.84
C ARG A 43 -6.05 -8.97 -10.68
N PRO A 44 -7.06 -9.47 -9.95
CA PRO A 44 -7.63 -8.74 -8.82
C PRO A 44 -6.59 -8.53 -7.72
N ILE A 45 -6.62 -7.35 -7.09
CA ILE A 45 -5.78 -7.01 -5.94
C ILE A 45 -6.42 -7.62 -4.69
N HIS A 46 -5.61 -8.29 -3.87
CA HIS A 46 -6.08 -8.95 -2.66
C HIS A 46 -6.72 -7.93 -1.68
N PRO A 47 -7.91 -8.21 -1.11
CA PRO A 47 -8.66 -7.25 -0.30
C PRO A 47 -7.89 -6.77 0.94
N MET A 48 -7.20 -7.67 1.65
CA MET A 48 -6.34 -7.29 2.80
C MET A 48 -5.19 -6.35 2.42
N THR A 49 -4.63 -6.51 1.21
CA THR A 49 -3.59 -5.60 0.70
C THR A 49 -4.19 -4.23 0.39
N ALA A 50 -5.35 -4.19 -0.26
CA ALA A 50 -6.07 -2.93 -0.50
C ALA A 50 -6.45 -2.24 0.82
N PHE A 51 -6.95 -2.98 1.80
CA PHE A 51 -7.25 -2.45 3.12
C PHE A 51 -6.00 -1.89 3.82
N SER A 52 -4.88 -2.59 3.75
CA SER A 52 -3.61 -2.09 4.30
C SER A 52 -3.17 -0.79 3.63
N PHE A 53 -3.24 -0.70 2.30
CA PHE A 53 -2.95 0.54 1.58
C PHE A 53 -3.91 1.68 1.93
N PHE A 54 -5.20 1.39 2.10
CA PHE A 54 -6.18 2.38 2.55
C PHE A 54 -5.81 2.95 3.93
N LEU A 55 -5.47 2.09 4.89
CA LEU A 55 -5.04 2.52 6.23
C LEU A 55 -3.74 3.33 6.19
N MET A 56 -2.77 2.91 5.36
CA MET A 56 -1.51 3.64 5.19
C MET A 56 -1.70 5.01 4.54
N ALA A 57 -2.54 5.11 3.51
CA ALA A 57 -2.88 6.39 2.89
C ALA A 57 -3.63 7.30 3.86
N SER A 58 -4.57 6.75 4.63
CA SER A 58 -5.29 7.46 5.70
C SER A 58 -4.34 7.95 6.80
N ALA A 59 -3.33 7.16 7.19
CA ALA A 59 -2.28 7.59 8.10
C ALA A 59 -1.43 8.71 7.49
N GLY A 60 -1.18 8.65 6.17
CA GLY A 60 -0.56 9.73 5.41
C GLY A 60 -1.36 11.04 5.44
N ILE A 61 -2.69 10.98 5.34
CA ILE A 61 -3.61 12.11 5.49
C ILE A 61 -3.53 12.67 6.92
N LEU A 62 -3.73 11.82 7.94
CA LEU A 62 -3.67 12.19 9.35
C LEU A 62 -2.33 12.85 9.71
N SER A 63 -1.23 12.28 9.23
CA SER A 63 0.10 12.86 9.44
C SER A 63 0.27 14.23 8.77
N SER A 64 -0.39 14.47 7.63
CA SER A 64 -0.32 15.75 6.90
C SER A 64 -1.10 16.87 7.61
N ILE A 65 -2.14 16.52 8.36
CA ILE A 65 -2.93 17.47 9.18
C ILE A 65 -2.43 17.57 10.64
N GLY A 66 -1.24 17.02 10.93
CA GLY A 66 -0.59 17.12 12.24
C GLY A 66 -1.02 16.06 13.28
N LEU A 67 -1.94 15.15 12.93
CA LEU A 67 -2.45 14.09 13.81
C LEU A 67 -1.53 12.86 13.84
N ARG A 68 -0.28 13.05 14.31
CA ARG A 68 0.80 12.04 14.23
C ARG A 68 0.52 10.79 15.06
N ARG A 69 -0.03 10.92 16.28
CA ARG A 69 -0.33 9.78 17.16
C ARG A 69 -1.43 8.91 16.58
N GLN A 70 -2.48 9.52 16.04
CA GLN A 70 -3.57 8.80 15.37
C GLN A 70 -3.06 8.10 14.10
N ALA A 71 -2.18 8.74 13.33
CA ALA A 71 -1.53 8.12 12.19
C ALA A 71 -0.76 6.86 12.60
N GLN A 72 0.05 6.92 13.67
CA GLN A 72 0.80 5.75 14.17
C GLN A 72 -0.11 4.62 14.64
N ALA A 73 -1.16 4.94 15.39
CA ALA A 73 -2.15 3.95 15.82
C ALA A 73 -2.78 3.23 14.63
N LEU A 74 -3.08 3.96 13.55
CA LEU A 74 -3.65 3.40 12.33
C LEU A 74 -2.66 2.48 11.58
N LEU A 75 -1.35 2.76 11.67
CA LEU A 75 -0.29 1.94 11.07
C LEU A 75 -0.01 0.62 11.81
N MET A 76 -0.52 0.46 13.04
CA MET A 76 -0.34 -0.78 13.81
C MET A 76 -0.98 -1.98 13.12
N PHE A 77 -2.13 -1.79 12.46
CA PHE A 77 -2.78 -2.89 11.75
C PHE A 77 -1.95 -3.36 10.52
N PRO A 78 -1.55 -2.47 9.57
CA PRO A 78 -0.64 -2.85 8.50
C PRO A 78 0.67 -3.49 9.00
N LEU A 79 1.20 -3.05 10.15
CA LEU A 79 2.37 -3.65 10.77
C LEU A 79 2.13 -5.10 11.20
N ILE A 80 1.05 -5.35 11.95
CA ILE A 80 0.68 -6.71 12.37
C ILE A 80 0.46 -7.59 11.14
N TYR A 81 -0.26 -7.08 10.14
CA TYR A 81 -0.50 -7.83 8.90
C TYR A 81 0.79 -8.15 8.16
N LEU A 82 1.73 -7.20 8.05
CA LEU A 82 3.04 -7.42 7.45
C LEU A 82 3.84 -8.50 8.21
N LEU A 83 3.86 -8.44 9.55
CA LEU A 83 4.55 -9.43 10.38
C LEU A 83 3.94 -10.83 10.19
N LEU A 84 2.61 -10.92 10.08
CA LEU A 84 1.92 -12.18 9.79
C LEU A 84 2.31 -12.72 8.41
N ILE A 85 2.35 -11.89 7.37
CA ILE A 85 2.79 -12.33 6.03
C ILE A 85 4.25 -12.81 6.06
N LEU A 86 5.13 -12.11 6.76
CA LEU A 86 6.53 -12.52 6.92
C LEU A 86 6.62 -13.86 7.64
N LEU A 87 5.87 -14.06 8.72
CA LEU A 87 5.82 -15.33 9.44
C LEU A 87 5.31 -16.47 8.53
N GLN A 88 4.31 -16.23 7.69
CA GLN A 88 3.84 -17.22 6.71
C GLN A 88 4.93 -17.59 5.70
N HIS A 89 5.73 -16.62 5.24
CA HIS A 89 6.86 -16.91 4.35
C HIS A 89 7.96 -17.71 5.04
N LEU A 90 8.25 -17.41 6.31
CA LEU A 90 9.30 -18.09 7.07
C LEU A 90 8.90 -19.50 7.49
N SER A 91 7.63 -19.70 7.88
CA SER A 91 7.11 -21.00 8.35
C SER A 91 6.56 -21.88 7.23
N GLY A 92 6.20 -21.30 6.08
CA GLY A 92 5.45 -21.97 5.03
C GLY A 92 3.98 -22.26 5.39
N LEU A 93 3.51 -21.82 6.57
CA LEU A 93 2.14 -22.03 7.02
C LEU A 93 1.22 -20.93 6.49
N ASP A 94 0.08 -21.31 5.91
CA ASP A 94 -1.02 -20.38 5.60
C ASP A 94 -1.85 -20.15 6.85
N SER A 95 -1.85 -18.92 7.39
CA SER A 95 -2.66 -18.58 8.57
C SER A 95 -4.17 -18.65 8.31
N GLY A 96 -4.59 -18.68 7.04
CA GLY A 96 -5.99 -18.70 6.67
C GLY A 96 -6.76 -17.40 6.95
N ILE A 97 -6.13 -16.36 7.55
CA ILE A 97 -6.82 -15.12 7.96
C ILE A 97 -7.54 -14.47 6.77
N SER A 98 -6.88 -14.38 5.61
CA SER A 98 -7.49 -13.86 4.39
C SER A 98 -8.73 -14.66 3.98
N ARG A 99 -8.68 -15.99 4.10
CA ARG A 99 -9.81 -16.88 3.80
C ARG A 99 -10.91 -16.76 4.83
N MET A 100 -10.59 -16.55 6.11
CA MET A 100 -11.62 -16.37 7.15
C MET A 100 -12.39 -15.07 6.97
N LEU A 101 -11.70 -13.99 6.60
CA LEU A 101 -12.32 -12.66 6.42
C LEU A 101 -13.01 -12.48 5.07
N PHE A 102 -12.55 -13.18 4.03
CA PHE A 102 -13.03 -13.03 2.64
C PHE A 102 -13.37 -14.37 2.00
N ALA A 103 -13.88 -15.34 2.76
CA ALA A 103 -14.12 -16.72 2.30
C ALA A 103 -14.92 -16.77 1.00
N GLU A 104 -16.09 -16.13 1.01
CA GLU A 104 -17.02 -16.09 -0.13
C GLU A 104 -16.40 -15.39 -1.34
N THR A 105 -15.63 -14.34 -1.10
CA THR A 105 -15.03 -13.52 -2.16
C THR A 105 -13.78 -14.15 -2.76
N MET A 106 -13.02 -14.93 -1.99
CA MET A 106 -11.87 -15.68 -2.52
C MET A 106 -12.29 -16.96 -3.22
N ALA A 107 -13.40 -17.59 -2.83
CA ALA A 107 -13.92 -18.79 -3.47
C ALA A 107 -14.27 -18.59 -4.95
N SER A 108 -14.69 -17.38 -5.34
CA SER A 108 -15.10 -17.05 -6.71
C SER A 108 -13.93 -16.76 -7.67
N SER A 109 -12.68 -16.69 -7.20
CA SER A 109 -11.53 -16.32 -8.03
C SER A 109 -10.36 -17.30 -7.93
N ALA A 110 -10.20 -18.13 -8.96
CA ALA A 110 -9.08 -19.08 -9.07
C ALA A 110 -7.70 -18.39 -9.00
N ALA A 111 -7.60 -17.15 -9.46
CA ALA A 111 -6.36 -16.36 -9.42
C ALA A 111 -5.92 -16.01 -7.99
N LEU A 112 -6.85 -16.00 -7.02
CA LEU A 112 -6.61 -15.66 -5.62
C LEU A 112 -6.49 -16.87 -4.70
N GLN A 113 -6.53 -18.08 -5.24
CA GLN A 113 -6.23 -19.29 -4.48
C GLN A 113 -4.77 -19.36 -3.99
N ARG A 114 -3.95 -18.35 -4.31
CA ARG A 114 -2.60 -18.24 -3.77
C ARG A 114 -2.67 -17.81 -2.31
N PRO A 115 -2.17 -18.64 -1.39
CA PRO A 115 -2.31 -18.39 0.04
C PRO A 115 -1.47 -17.21 0.53
N ILE A 116 -0.36 -16.91 -0.17
CA ILE A 116 0.67 -16.01 0.33
C ILE A 116 0.90 -14.86 -0.67
N THR A 117 0.95 -13.63 -0.15
CA THR A 117 1.26 -12.41 -0.93
C THR A 117 2.69 -12.49 -1.47
N PRO A 118 2.98 -12.15 -2.74
CA PRO A 118 4.34 -12.24 -3.28
C PRO A 118 5.36 -11.38 -2.52
N MET A 119 6.58 -11.89 -2.29
CA MET A 119 7.66 -11.20 -1.55
C MET A 119 7.98 -9.79 -2.07
N GLY A 120 7.88 -9.55 -3.37
CA GLY A 120 8.08 -8.21 -3.94
C GLY A 120 7.09 -7.18 -3.37
N ALA A 121 5.81 -7.55 -3.29
CA ALA A 121 4.77 -6.70 -2.71
C ALA A 121 5.01 -6.46 -1.21
N VAL A 122 5.46 -7.49 -0.50
CA VAL A 122 5.80 -7.44 0.93
C VAL A 122 6.93 -6.44 1.17
N ALA A 123 7.97 -6.44 0.34
CA ALA A 123 9.09 -5.50 0.44
C ALA A 123 8.63 -4.04 0.24
N VAL A 124 7.78 -3.78 -0.75
CA VAL A 124 7.23 -2.43 -0.98
C VAL A 124 6.34 -1.98 0.17
N LEU A 125 5.48 -2.87 0.67
CA LEU A 125 4.63 -2.60 1.82
C LEU A 125 5.46 -2.26 3.06
N ALA A 126 6.52 -3.04 3.32
CA ALA A 126 7.46 -2.81 4.43
C ALA A 126 8.15 -1.45 4.31
N ALA A 127 8.67 -1.10 3.13
CA ALA A 127 9.35 0.17 2.90
C ALA A 127 8.40 1.37 3.09
N LEU A 128 7.19 1.32 2.52
CA LEU A 128 6.18 2.36 2.71
C LEU A 128 5.76 2.50 4.17
N LEU A 129 5.57 1.39 4.87
CA LEU A 129 5.17 1.37 6.27
C LEU A 129 6.24 2.01 7.14
N ALA A 130 7.51 1.64 6.92
CA ALA A 130 8.65 2.26 7.57
C ALA A 130 8.72 3.77 7.30
N ALA A 131 8.55 4.20 6.04
CA ALA A 131 8.54 5.62 5.68
C ALA A 131 7.45 6.41 6.45
N LEU A 132 6.24 5.85 6.58
CA LEU A 132 5.14 6.48 7.31
C LEU A 132 5.35 6.51 8.84
N PHE A 133 5.93 5.45 9.43
CA PHE A 133 6.32 5.46 10.84
C PHE A 133 7.40 6.50 11.12
N LEU A 134 8.42 6.58 10.27
CA LEU A 134 9.47 7.59 10.38
C LEU A 134 8.90 9.00 10.24
N ARG A 135 8.00 9.23 9.28
CA ARG A 135 7.34 10.53 9.04
C ARG A 135 6.51 10.98 10.25
N SER A 136 5.78 10.05 10.87
CA SER A 136 4.95 10.32 12.04
C SER A 136 5.73 10.39 13.36
N SER A 137 7.03 10.06 13.35
CA SER A 137 7.88 10.09 14.55
C SER A 137 8.10 11.50 15.10
N SER A 138 8.21 11.59 16.44
CA SER A 138 8.61 12.82 17.14
C SER A 138 10.10 13.13 16.99
N SER A 139 10.94 12.11 16.77
CA SER A 139 12.39 12.27 16.63
C SER A 139 12.77 12.92 15.29
N ALA A 140 13.57 14.00 15.35
CA ALA A 140 14.10 14.65 14.16
C ALA A 140 15.06 13.74 13.38
N MET A 141 15.89 12.97 14.11
CA MET A 141 16.81 12.00 13.51
C MET A 141 16.06 10.92 12.74
N ALA A 142 14.95 10.40 13.27
CA ALA A 142 14.11 9.44 12.55
C ALA A 142 13.50 10.04 11.28
N ARG A 143 13.00 11.28 11.33
CA ARG A 143 12.43 11.97 10.17
C ARG A 143 13.44 12.22 9.04
N ALA A 144 14.73 12.33 9.35
CA ALA A 144 15.78 12.51 8.34
C ALA A 144 15.85 11.33 7.34
N TRP A 145 15.48 10.13 7.79
CA TRP A 145 15.50 8.91 6.96
C TRP A 145 14.28 8.76 6.04
N VAL A 146 13.23 9.57 6.22
CA VAL A 146 11.96 9.45 5.47
C VAL A 146 12.21 9.50 3.96
N GLY A 147 13.03 10.43 3.49
CA GLY A 147 13.32 10.58 2.06
C GLY A 147 14.01 9.35 1.47
N GLN A 148 15.01 8.80 2.18
CA GLN A 148 15.75 7.62 1.71
C GLN A 148 14.87 6.37 1.69
N VAL A 149 14.11 6.11 2.76
CA VAL A 149 13.20 4.95 2.83
C VAL A 149 12.07 5.06 1.79
N THR A 150 11.55 6.28 1.56
CA THR A 150 10.57 6.50 0.48
C THR A 150 11.20 6.26 -0.90
N GLY A 151 12.46 6.66 -1.10
CA GLY A 151 13.20 6.36 -2.33
C GLY A 151 13.35 4.85 -2.58
N ILE A 152 13.61 4.06 -1.54
CA ILE A 152 13.65 2.59 -1.63
C ILE A 152 12.28 2.05 -2.06
N ALA A 153 11.17 2.55 -1.49
CA ALA A 153 9.83 2.13 -1.87
C ALA A 153 9.51 2.45 -3.35
N VAL A 154 9.91 3.64 -3.83
CA VAL A 154 9.78 4.01 -5.25
C VAL A 154 10.60 3.09 -6.14
N ALA A 155 11.89 2.88 -5.82
CA ALA A 155 12.77 2.02 -6.59
C ALA A 155 12.26 0.57 -6.66
N ALA A 156 11.82 0.01 -5.53
CA ALA A 156 11.23 -1.32 -5.47
C ALA A 156 9.93 -1.41 -6.31
N THR A 157 9.08 -0.39 -6.26
CA THR A 157 7.85 -0.33 -7.06
C THR A 157 8.14 -0.26 -8.56
N LEU A 158 9.08 0.59 -8.97
CA LEU A 158 9.51 0.70 -10.37
C LEU A 158 10.16 -0.59 -10.85
N LEU A 159 10.98 -1.23 -10.02
CA LEU A 159 11.59 -2.52 -10.35
C LEU A 159 10.52 -3.60 -10.55
N LEU A 160 9.50 -3.67 -9.68
CA LEU A 160 8.38 -4.58 -9.85
C LEU A 160 7.58 -4.29 -11.12
N LEU A 161 7.35 -3.02 -11.44
CA LEU A 161 6.70 -2.63 -12.70
C LEU A 161 7.51 -3.08 -13.91
N THR A 162 8.82 -2.82 -13.92
CA THR A 162 9.72 -3.25 -14.99
C THR A 162 9.70 -4.76 -15.16
N PHE A 163 9.77 -5.52 -14.06
CA PHE A 163 9.61 -6.96 -14.13
C PHE A 163 8.23 -7.37 -14.64
N THR A 164 7.15 -6.71 -14.22
CA THR A 164 5.78 -7.00 -14.69
C THR A 164 5.62 -6.82 -16.19
N VAL A 165 6.26 -5.80 -16.75
CA VAL A 165 6.26 -5.54 -18.20
C VAL A 165 7.17 -6.52 -18.93
N ALA A 166 8.37 -6.79 -18.41
CA ALA A 166 9.36 -7.65 -19.04
C ALA A 166 8.99 -9.14 -19.01
N THR A 167 8.43 -9.65 -17.91
CA THR A 167 8.12 -11.08 -17.73
C THR A 167 6.79 -11.51 -18.34
N GLN A 168 6.15 -10.69 -19.19
CA GLN A 168 5.00 -11.14 -19.98
C GLN A 168 5.35 -12.31 -20.91
N PHE A 169 6.63 -12.71 -21.03
CA PHE A 169 7.09 -13.71 -21.99
C PHE A 169 7.35 -15.14 -21.50
N SER A 170 7.59 -15.46 -20.22
CA SER A 170 7.82 -16.89 -19.84
C SER A 170 8.06 -17.19 -18.36
N ALA A 171 8.64 -16.28 -17.56
CA ALA A 171 9.13 -16.61 -16.22
C ALA A 171 8.21 -16.10 -15.10
N GLY A 172 7.16 -16.86 -14.80
CA GLY A 172 6.69 -17.04 -13.44
C GLY A 172 5.80 -15.92 -12.87
N ALA A 173 4.49 -16.12 -12.99
CA ALA A 173 3.47 -15.42 -12.21
C ALA A 173 3.68 -15.48 -10.68
N ARG A 174 4.62 -16.27 -10.16
CA ARG A 174 4.94 -16.43 -8.72
C ARG A 174 5.63 -15.21 -8.10
N PHE A 175 6.38 -14.42 -8.87
CA PHE A 175 7.12 -13.26 -8.33
C PHE A 175 6.33 -11.94 -8.43
N ILE A 176 5.34 -11.89 -9.34
CA ILE A 176 4.74 -10.66 -9.86
C ILE A 176 3.22 -10.81 -9.84
N GLY A 177 2.67 -11.05 -8.65
CA GLY A 177 1.22 -11.15 -8.43
C GLY A 177 0.54 -9.80 -8.23
N VAL A 178 1.26 -8.69 -8.39
CA VAL A 178 0.71 -7.36 -8.16
C VAL A 178 0.38 -6.75 -9.51
N ALA A 179 -0.90 -6.48 -9.78
CA ALA A 179 -1.29 -5.76 -10.98
C ALA A 179 -0.49 -4.46 -11.05
N ALA A 180 0.07 -4.11 -12.22
CA ALA A 180 0.76 -2.84 -12.43
C ALA A 180 -0.07 -1.64 -11.93
N ALA A 181 -1.39 -1.78 -11.93
CA ALA A 181 -2.33 -0.81 -11.39
C ALA A 181 -2.15 -0.50 -9.88
N SER A 182 -1.65 -1.42 -9.07
CA SER A 182 -1.37 -1.14 -7.65
C SER A 182 -0.18 -0.21 -7.46
N ALA A 183 0.69 -0.04 -8.46
CA ALA A 183 1.80 0.90 -8.38
C ALA A 183 1.29 2.34 -8.28
N VAL A 184 0.10 2.63 -8.82
CA VAL A 184 -0.49 3.98 -8.78
C VAL A 184 -0.71 4.46 -7.34
N PRO A 185 -1.48 3.77 -6.46
CA PRO A 185 -1.65 4.23 -5.07
C PRO A 185 -0.33 4.28 -4.30
N ILE A 186 0.61 3.36 -4.58
CA ILE A 186 1.95 3.37 -3.98
C ILE A 186 2.71 4.65 -4.36
N LEU A 187 2.80 4.96 -5.65
CA LEU A 187 3.53 6.13 -6.15
C LEU A 187 2.87 7.44 -5.71
N LEU A 188 1.54 7.51 -5.67
CA LEU A 188 0.81 8.65 -5.10
C LEU A 188 1.15 8.84 -3.61
N LEU A 189 1.21 7.76 -2.84
CA LEU A 189 1.56 7.83 -1.42
C LEU A 189 3.02 8.25 -1.21
N CYS A 190 3.96 7.71 -1.99
CA CYS A 190 5.36 8.15 -2.01
C CYS A 190 5.46 9.64 -2.37
N GLY A 191 4.77 10.09 -3.41
CA GLY A 191 4.72 11.49 -3.82
C GLY A 191 4.17 12.39 -2.70
N SER A 192 3.12 11.96 -2.00
CA SER A 192 2.60 12.64 -0.82
C SER A 192 3.67 12.80 0.27
N ILE A 193 4.41 11.73 0.56
CA ILE A 193 5.47 11.75 1.58
C ILE A 193 6.58 12.72 1.17
N LEU A 194 7.06 12.65 -0.07
CA LEU A 194 8.15 13.51 -0.58
C LEU A 194 7.72 14.99 -0.64
N ALA A 195 6.54 15.30 -1.17
CA ALA A 195 6.01 16.66 -1.21
C ALA A 195 5.86 17.26 0.20
N SER A 196 5.63 16.43 1.22
CA SER A 196 5.58 16.89 2.61
C SER A 196 6.94 17.27 3.19
N LEU A 197 8.04 16.74 2.65
CA LEU A 197 9.40 17.10 3.09
C LEU A 197 9.82 18.47 2.55
N GLU A 198 9.36 18.84 1.35
CA GLU A 198 9.64 20.15 0.74
C GLU A 198 9.04 21.30 1.55
N MET A 199 7.80 21.13 2.06
CA MET A 199 7.13 22.12 2.91
C MET A 199 7.82 22.37 4.26
N VAL A 200 8.68 21.45 4.73
CA VAL A 200 9.44 21.64 5.98
C VAL A 200 10.71 22.47 5.74
N ARG A 201 11.17 22.56 4.50
CA ARG A 201 12.39 23.28 4.13
C ARG A 201 12.15 24.75 3.73
N SER A 202 10.92 25.08 3.34
CA SER A 202 10.47 26.44 3.00
C SER A 202 10.06 27.22 4.24
#